data_AF-X5QPI2-F1
#
_entry.id   AF-X5QPI2-F1
#
_cell.length_a   1.000
_cell.length_b   1.000
_cell.length_c   1.000
_cell.angle_alpha   90.00
_cell.angle_beta   90.00
_cell.angle_gamma   90.00
#
_symmetry.space_group_name_H-M   'P 1'
#
loop_
_entity.id
_entity.type
_entity.pdbx_description
1 polymer ?
#
loop_
_entity_poly.entity_id
_entity_poly.type
_entity_poly.pdbx_seq_one_letter_code
_entity_poly.pdbx_strand_id
1 'polypeptide(L)'
;MPRARRPVIYTQHVLSDHFDISPLETGYQPKLKTKGMRESSAGAEIVAALAPLPGDAVIKKHRYDAFHNTQLETVLRNIRGAGRVDTVIIIGTVTSICCESTARSAFMRDYKVAFISDANGGLDEPSTMQPSTS
;
A
#
# COMPACT_ATOMS: atom_id res chain seq x y z
N MET A 1 -3.18 0.29 33.09
CA MET A 1 -3.85 0.77 31.86
C MET A 1 -3.57 -0.23 30.75
N PRO A 2 -4.57 -0.83 30.11
CA PRO A 2 -4.34 -1.70 28.93
C PRO A 2 -3.71 -0.86 27.81
N ARG A 3 -2.69 -1.39 27.12
CA ARG A 3 -2.14 -0.73 25.93
C ARG A 3 -3.24 -0.68 24.86
N ALA A 4 -3.64 0.53 24.45
CA ALA A 4 -4.55 0.70 23.33
C ALA A 4 -3.93 0.09 22.06
N ARG A 5 -4.73 -0.66 21.30
CA ARG A 5 -4.32 -1.25 20.02
C ARG A 5 -3.91 -0.12 19.06
N ARG A 6 -2.75 -0.25 18.42
CA ARG A 6 -2.33 0.70 17.38
C ARG A 6 -3.28 0.58 16.18
N PRO A 7 -3.73 1.70 15.59
CA PRO A 7 -4.59 1.66 14.41
C PRO A 7 -3.90 0.95 13.25
N VAL A 8 -4.65 0.14 12.50
CA VAL A 8 -4.19 -0.51 11.28
C VAL A 8 -5.04 -0.04 10.11
N ILE A 9 -4.39 0.38 9.03
CA ILE A 9 -5.03 0.83 7.80
C ILE A 9 -4.50 -0.02 6.65
N TYR A 10 -5.41 -0.61 5.90
CA TYR A 10 -5.12 -1.40 4.72
C TYR A 10 -5.28 -0.53 3.47
N THR A 11 -4.45 -0.80 2.46
CA THR A 11 -4.64 -0.19 1.15
C THR A 11 -4.83 -1.29 0.10
N GLN A 12 -5.79 -1.09 -0.80
CA GLN A 12 -6.05 -1.98 -1.92
C GLN A 12 -5.82 -1.18 -3.20
N HIS A 13 -4.87 -1.61 -4.03
CA HIS A 13 -4.78 -1.07 -5.37
C HIS A 13 -5.90 -1.69 -6.20
N VAL A 14 -6.78 -0.83 -6.70
CA VAL A 14 -7.95 -1.24 -7.47
C VAL A 14 -7.96 -0.55 -8.83
N LEU A 15 -8.16 -1.33 -9.89
CA LEU A 15 -8.36 -0.87 -11.25
C LEU A 15 -9.79 -1.20 -11.68
N SER A 16 -10.52 -0.19 -12.16
CA SER A 16 -11.89 -0.32 -12.66
C SER A 16 -11.89 -0.43 -14.18
N ASP A 17 -12.85 -1.17 -14.72
CA ASP A 17 -13.17 -1.18 -16.15
C ASP A 17 -14.18 -0.10 -16.54
N HIS A 18 -14.85 0.50 -15.54
CA HIS A 18 -15.87 1.52 -15.76
C HIS A 18 -15.27 2.91 -16.04
N PHE A 19 -14.02 3.12 -15.64
CA PHE A 19 -13.33 4.40 -15.75
C PHE A 19 -11.89 4.18 -16.25
N ASP A 20 -11.33 5.15 -16.96
CA ASP A 20 -9.93 5.12 -17.37
C ASP A 20 -9.00 5.47 -16.20
N ILE A 21 -8.82 4.48 -15.32
CA ILE A 21 -7.98 4.59 -14.13
C ILE A 21 -6.58 4.06 -14.43
N SER A 22 -5.59 4.92 -14.23
CA SER A 22 -4.17 4.63 -14.46
C SER A 22 -3.85 4.19 -15.90
N PRO A 23 -4.20 5.00 -16.92
CA PRO A 23 -3.93 4.65 -18.32
C PRO A 23 -2.45 4.36 -18.58
N LEU A 24 -1.54 5.10 -17.94
CA LEU A 24 -0.11 4.87 -18.08
C LEU A 24 0.35 3.59 -17.40
N GLU A 25 -0.14 3.28 -16.19
CA GLU A 25 0.20 2.05 -15.48
C GLU A 25 -0.23 0.82 -16.29
N THR A 26 -1.48 0.81 -16.75
CA THR A 26 -2.02 -0.28 -17.56
C THR A 26 -1.43 -0.29 -18.97
N GLY A 27 -0.95 0.85 -19.48
CA GLY A 27 -0.19 0.95 -20.72
C GLY A 27 1.20 0.32 -20.62
N TYR A 28 1.95 0.62 -19.56
CA TYR A 28 3.26 0.02 -19.29
C TYR A 28 3.17 -1.44 -18.83
N GLN A 29 2.07 -1.83 -18.19
CA GLN A 29 1.80 -3.20 -17.76
C GLN A 29 0.47 -3.71 -18.34
N PRO A 30 0.43 -4.10 -19.63
CA PRO A 30 -0.80 -4.53 -20.30
C PRO A 30 -1.53 -5.68 -19.62
N LYS A 31 -0.82 -6.53 -18.86
CA LYS A 31 -1.42 -7.63 -18.08
C LYS A 31 -2.45 -7.12 -17.07
N LEU A 32 -2.26 -5.93 -16.51
CA LEU A 32 -3.18 -5.31 -15.55
C LEU A 32 -4.53 -4.94 -16.17
N LYS A 33 -4.64 -4.90 -17.50
CA LYS A 33 -5.92 -4.72 -18.21
C LYS A 33 -6.81 -5.95 -18.16
N THR A 34 -6.31 -7.10 -17.74
CA THR A 34 -7.09 -8.35 -17.75
C THR A 34 -6.94 -9.19 -16.48
N LYS A 35 -5.89 -8.96 -15.69
CA LYS A 35 -5.56 -9.75 -14.51
C LYS A 35 -4.96 -8.89 -13.40
N GLY A 36 -5.27 -9.26 -12.16
CA GLY A 36 -4.73 -8.62 -10.96
C GLY A 36 -5.38 -7.27 -10.66
N MET A 37 -5.61 -6.98 -9.38
CA MET A 37 -6.10 -5.68 -8.89
C MET A 37 -7.42 -5.18 -9.51
N ARG A 38 -8.17 -6.01 -10.24
CA ARG A 38 -9.45 -5.61 -10.83
C ARG A 38 -10.54 -5.51 -9.77
N GLU A 39 -11.43 -4.54 -9.93
CA GLU A 39 -12.63 -4.42 -9.09
C GLU A 39 -13.36 -5.77 -8.99
N SER A 40 -13.71 -6.15 -7.77
CA SER A 40 -14.41 -7.41 -7.46
C SER A 40 -13.66 -8.69 -7.86
N SER A 41 -12.35 -8.60 -8.15
CA SER A 41 -11.50 -9.77 -8.36
C SER A 41 -10.74 -10.14 -7.09
N ALA A 42 -10.45 -11.42 -6.92
CA ALA A 42 -9.59 -11.92 -5.83
C ALA A 42 -8.20 -11.24 -5.81
N GLY A 43 -7.72 -10.74 -6.97
CA GLY A 43 -6.45 -10.03 -7.07
C GLY A 43 -6.46 -8.62 -6.48
N ALA A 44 -7.62 -8.08 -6.09
CA ALA A 44 -7.75 -6.80 -5.38
C ALA A 44 -8.03 -6.99 -3.88
N GLU A 45 -8.33 -8.21 -3.43
CA GLU A 45 -8.71 -8.50 -2.06
C GLU A 45 -7.50 -8.58 -1.13
N ILE A 46 -7.69 -8.20 0.14
CA ILE A 46 -6.68 -8.46 1.17
C ILE A 46 -6.66 -9.96 1.44
N VAL A 47 -5.47 -10.56 1.45
CA VAL A 47 -5.30 -11.99 1.70
C VAL A 47 -5.90 -12.39 3.05
N ALA A 48 -6.54 -13.56 3.11
CA ALA A 48 -7.25 -14.02 4.29
C ALA A 48 -6.39 -14.05 5.58
N ALA A 49 -5.10 -14.36 5.45
CA ALA A 49 -4.16 -14.35 6.57
C ALA A 49 -3.95 -12.97 7.21
N LEU A 50 -4.27 -11.89 6.50
CA LEU A 50 -4.18 -10.50 6.95
C LEU A 50 -5.54 -9.81 6.94
N ALA A 51 -6.64 -10.57 7.02
CA ALA A 51 -7.98 -10.02 6.98
C ALA A 51 -8.15 -8.86 7.99
N PRO A 52 -8.69 -7.70 7.56
CA PRO A 52 -8.89 -6.56 8.47
C PRO A 52 -9.75 -6.93 9.67
N LEU A 53 -9.38 -6.44 10.85
CA LEU A 53 -10.18 -6.62 12.06
C LEU A 53 -11.30 -5.56 12.13
N PRO A 54 -12.35 -5.78 12.96
CA PRO A 54 -13.38 -4.77 13.18
C PRO A 54 -12.77 -3.42 13.60
N GLY A 55 -13.12 -2.37 12.85
CA GLY A 55 -12.62 -1.00 13.06
C GLY A 55 -11.37 -0.64 12.27
N ASP A 56 -10.72 -1.59 11.59
CA ASP A 56 -9.62 -1.29 10.68
C ASP A 56 -10.16 -0.66 9.39
N ALA A 57 -9.46 0.36 8.89
CA ALA A 57 -9.88 1.05 7.67
C ALA A 57 -9.27 0.36 6.44
N VAL A 58 -10.04 0.24 5.36
CA VAL A 58 -9.57 -0.24 4.06
C VAL A 58 -9.72 0.88 3.04
N ILE A 59 -8.60 1.32 2.47
CA ILE A 59 -8.52 2.42 1.52
C ILE A 59 -8.27 1.86 0.12
N LYS A 60 -9.24 2.04 -0.78
CA LYS A 60 -9.02 1.78 -2.20
C LYS A 60 -8.19 2.91 -2.79
N LYS A 61 -7.11 2.56 -3.48
CA LYS A 61 -6.23 3.50 -4.18
C LYS A 61 -6.13 3.09 -5.64
N HIS A 62 -5.90 4.10 -6.46
CA HIS A 62 -5.85 4.00 -7.90
C HIS A 62 -4.50 4.41 -8.47
N ARG A 63 -3.52 4.67 -7.60
CA ARG A 63 -2.13 4.98 -7.97
C ARG A 63 -1.21 4.33 -6.95
N TYR A 64 0.09 4.40 -7.18
CA TYR A 64 1.07 3.83 -6.28
C TYR A 64 1.05 4.48 -4.89
N ASP A 65 1.04 5.81 -4.83
CA ASP A 65 0.91 6.58 -3.61
C ASP A 65 -0.49 6.44 -2.99
N ALA A 66 -0.54 5.93 -1.76
CA ALA A 66 -1.79 5.76 -1.03
C ALA A 66 -2.42 7.09 -0.56
N PHE A 67 -1.71 8.21 -0.56
CA PHE A 67 -2.29 9.54 -0.31
C PHE A 67 -2.92 10.16 -1.54
N HIS A 68 -2.52 9.74 -2.74
CA HIS A 68 -2.92 10.39 -3.98
C HIS A 68 -4.39 10.08 -4.31
N ASN A 69 -5.25 11.10 -4.22
CA ASN A 69 -6.69 11.01 -4.48
C ASN A 69 -7.39 9.91 -3.66
N THR A 70 -7.01 9.78 -2.38
CA THR A 70 -7.69 8.88 -1.45
C THR A 70 -8.08 9.61 -0.16
N GLN A 71 -8.86 8.94 0.68
CA GLN A 71 -9.23 9.43 2.00
C GLN A 71 -8.19 9.11 3.11
N LEU A 72 -7.00 8.60 2.78
CA LEU A 72 -5.99 8.18 3.76
C LEU A 72 -5.62 9.29 4.75
N GLU A 73 -5.36 10.50 4.26
CA GLU A 73 -4.99 11.62 5.13
C GLU A 73 -6.12 12.00 6.09
N THR A 74 -7.36 12.04 5.60
CA THR A 74 -8.54 12.29 6.43
C THR A 74 -8.68 11.20 7.49
N VAL A 75 -8.49 9.93 7.14
CA VAL A 75 -8.57 8.83 8.11
C VAL A 75 -7.49 8.98 9.19
N LEU A 76 -6.23 9.21 8.82
CA LEU A 76 -5.12 9.39 9.76
C LEU A 76 -5.36 10.54 10.75
N ARG A 77 -5.89 11.67 10.26
CA ARG A 77 -6.19 12.85 11.10
C ARG A 77 -7.36 12.64 12.07
N ASN A 78 -8.28 11.71 11.75
CA ASN A 78 -9.51 11.48 12.51
C ASN A 78 -9.47 10.23 13.40
N ILE A 79 -8.31 9.59 13.56
CA ILE A 79 -8.14 8.46 14.47
C ILE A 79 -8.35 8.91 15.91
N ARG A 80 -9.37 8.36 16.56
CA ARG A 80 -9.69 8.66 17.97
C ARG A 80 -8.74 7.92 18.91
N GLY A 81 -8.42 8.55 20.05
CA GLY A 81 -7.67 7.92 21.14
C GLY A 81 -6.16 7.80 20.93
N ALA A 82 -5.62 8.21 19.78
CA ALA A 82 -4.18 8.14 19.47
C ALA A 82 -3.46 9.49 19.54
N GLY A 83 -4.16 10.58 19.86
CA GLY A 83 -3.64 11.94 19.66
C GLY A 83 -3.45 12.25 18.17
N ARG A 84 -2.71 13.30 17.84
CA ARG A 84 -2.30 13.54 16.45
C ARG A 84 -1.33 12.44 16.04
N VAL A 85 -1.69 11.67 15.00
CA VAL A 85 -0.76 10.72 14.39
C VAL A 85 0.42 11.49 13.82
N ASP A 86 1.63 11.14 14.23
CA ASP A 86 2.88 11.75 13.76
C ASP A 86 3.81 10.74 13.08
N THR A 87 3.48 9.45 13.14
CA THR A 87 4.33 8.36 12.68
C THR A 87 3.51 7.33 11.91
N VAL A 88 3.99 6.93 10.75
CA VAL A 88 3.43 5.84 9.95
C VAL A 88 4.46 4.72 9.79
N ILE A 89 4.00 3.48 9.95
CA ILE A 89 4.78 2.28 9.67
C ILE A 89 4.22 1.68 8.40
N ILE A 90 5.05 1.58 7.35
CA ILE A 90 4.63 1.11 6.02
C ILE A 90 5.15 -0.31 5.82
N ILE A 91 4.23 -1.20 5.46
CA ILE A 91 4.48 -2.61 5.13
C ILE A 91 3.77 -2.96 3.82
N GLY A 92 4.19 -4.05 3.17
CA GLY A 92 3.53 -4.59 1.98
C GLY A 92 4.40 -4.60 0.73
N THR A 93 3.75 -4.50 -0.44
CA THR A 93 4.38 -4.69 -1.75
C THR A 93 3.82 -3.69 -2.78
N VAL A 94 4.59 -3.23 -3.76
CA VAL A 94 6.05 -3.44 -3.94
C VAL A 94 6.82 -2.38 -3.15
N THR A 95 7.89 -2.77 -2.46
CA THR A 95 8.72 -1.90 -1.61
C THR A 95 9.17 -0.63 -2.35
N SER A 96 9.81 -0.78 -3.50
CA SER A 96 10.36 0.31 -4.33
C SER A 96 9.33 1.07 -5.17
N ILE A 97 8.05 0.70 -5.11
CA ILE A 97 7.00 1.32 -5.93
C ILE A 97 5.93 1.90 -5.01
N CYS A 98 4.99 1.09 -4.53
CA CYS A 98 3.84 1.57 -3.76
C CYS A 98 4.26 2.03 -2.37
N CYS A 99 5.11 1.25 -1.70
CA CYS A 99 5.51 1.56 -0.32
C CYS A 99 6.39 2.82 -0.29
N GLU A 100 7.40 2.89 -1.15
CA GLU A 100 8.26 4.07 -1.29
C GLU A 100 7.49 5.32 -1.72
N SER A 101 6.59 5.22 -2.72
CA SER A 101 5.77 6.37 -3.15
C SER A 101 4.94 6.93 -2.00
N THR A 102 4.32 6.03 -1.22
CA THR A 102 3.52 6.41 -0.04
C THR A 102 4.40 7.00 1.06
N ALA A 103 5.59 6.45 1.29
CA ALA A 103 6.56 6.95 2.26
C ALA A 103 7.01 8.38 1.95
N ARG A 104 7.36 8.65 0.69
CA ARG A 104 7.71 10.00 0.23
C ARG A 104 6.56 10.96 0.51
N SER A 105 5.34 10.60 0.13
CA SER A 105 4.14 11.43 0.39
C SER A 105 3.79 11.62 1.86
N ALA A 106 4.09 10.63 2.71
CA ALA A 106 3.92 10.73 4.15
C ALA A 106 4.93 11.72 4.77
N PHE A 107 6.20 11.62 4.38
CA PHE A 107 7.24 12.54 4.82
C PHE A 107 6.91 13.99 4.43
N MET A 108 6.41 14.20 3.20
CA MET A 108 5.96 15.52 2.72
C MET A 108 4.75 16.09 3.47
N ARG A 109 4.13 15.31 4.37
CA ARG A 109 3.00 15.70 5.24
C ARG A 109 3.39 15.72 6.73
N ASP A 110 4.69 15.77 7.01
CA ASP A 110 5.28 15.78 8.36
C ASP A 110 5.00 14.50 9.18
N TYR A 111 4.81 13.35 8.52
CA TYR A 111 4.83 12.07 9.21
C TYR A 111 6.26 11.53 9.28
N LYS A 112 6.66 11.05 10.46
CA LYS A 112 7.81 10.16 10.63
C LYS A 112 7.49 8.85 9.93
N VAL A 113 8.41 8.35 9.11
CA VAL A 113 8.19 7.13 8.33
C VAL A 113 9.15 6.04 8.79
N ALA A 114 8.60 4.86 9.06
CA ALA A 114 9.37 3.66 9.32
C ALA A 114 8.91 2.53 8.39
N PHE A 115 9.86 1.68 8.03
CA PHE A 115 9.63 0.42 7.32
C PHE A 115 10.01 -0.73 8.22
N ILE A 116 9.34 -1.86 8.06
CA ILE A 116 9.66 -3.11 8.75
C ILE A 116 10.33 -4.01 7.71
N SER A 117 11.63 -4.25 7.87
CA SER A 117 12.47 -4.85 6.83
C SER A 117 11.98 -6.22 6.35
N ASP A 118 11.39 -7.02 7.23
CA ASP A 118 10.87 -8.36 6.97
C ASP A 118 9.37 -8.38 6.61
N ALA A 119 8.71 -7.22 6.56
CA ALA A 119 7.30 -7.09 6.19
C ALA A 119 7.09 -6.35 4.86
N ASN A 120 8.16 -6.20 4.07
CA ASN A 120 8.16 -5.50 2.78
C ASN A 120 8.72 -6.40 1.68
N GLY A 121 7.97 -6.51 0.57
CA GLY A 121 8.32 -7.37 -0.57
C GLY A 121 8.59 -6.58 -1.84
N GLY A 122 9.71 -6.89 -2.50
CA GLY A 122 10.10 -6.35 -3.81
C GLY A 122 9.52 -7.14 -4.99
N LEU A 123 9.81 -6.69 -6.21
CA LEU A 123 9.80 -7.59 -7.37
C LEU A 123 11.08 -8.42 -7.28
N ASP A 124 10.97 -9.73 -7.44
CA ASP A 124 12.15 -10.59 -7.51
C ASP A 124 13.01 -10.13 -8.70
N GLU A 125 14.23 -9.66 -8.45
CA GLU A 125 15.25 -9.76 -9.49
C GLU A 125 15.46 -11.26 -9.71
N PRO A 126 15.44 -11.76 -10.97
CA PRO A 126 15.91 -13.12 -11.20
C PRO A 126 17.32 -13.18 -10.63
N SER A 127 17.53 -14.02 -9.62
CA SER A 127 18.81 -14.23 -8.96
C SER A 127 19.82 -14.77 -9.97
N THR A 128 20.36 -13.88 -10.78
CA THR A 128 21.49 -14.12 -11.66
C THR A 128 22.70 -13.51 -10.97
N MET A 129 22.90 -13.87 -9.70
CA MET A 129 24.27 -14.02 -9.20
C MET A 129 24.84 -15.20 -9.98
N GLN A 130 25.38 -14.94 -11.17
CA GLN A 130 26.48 -15.78 -11.62
C GLN A 130 27.58 -15.63 -10.58
N PRO A 131 28.08 -16.72 -9.98
CA PRO A 131 29.27 -16.62 -9.15
C PRO A 131 30.36 -16.03 -10.03
N SER A 132 30.93 -14.89 -9.62
CA SER A 132 32.17 -14.38 -10.17
C SER A 132 33.26 -15.38 -9.80
N THR A 133 33.41 -16.44 -10.59
CA THR A 133 34.63 -17.24 -10.58
C THR A 133 35.72 -16.40 -11.22
N SER A 134 36.59 -15.90 -10.34
CA SER A 134 38.00 -15.52 -10.53
C SER A 134 38.38 -14.65 -11.73
#